data_AF-A0A3M6UK10-F1
#
_entry.id   AF-A0A3M6UK10-F1
#
_cell.length_a   1.000
_cell.length_b   1.000
_cell.length_c   1.000
_cell.angle_alpha   90.00
_cell.angle_beta   90.00
_cell.angle_gamma   90.00
#
_symmetry.space_group_name_H-M   'P 1'
#
loop_
_entity.id
_entity.type
_entity.pdbx_description
1 polymer ?
#
loop_
_entity_poly.entity_id
_entity_poly.type
_entity_poly.pdbx_seq_one_letter_code
_entity_poly.pdbx_strand_id
1 'polypeptide(L)'
;CYYLIFTQSGENSQKQNVMRDLRIRKLCLNICVGESGDRLTRAAKVLEQLTGQQPVYSKARYTVRSFGIRRNEKIAVHCTVRGAKAEEILEKGLKVNIGSQNM
;
A
#
# COMPACT_ATOMS: atom_id res chain seq x y z
N CYS A 1 -1.00 9.64 7.63
CA CYS A 1 -2.34 10.24 7.54
C CYS A 1 -2.57 10.66 6.09
N TYR A 2 -2.90 9.71 5.22
CA TYR A 2 -3.63 9.96 3.98
C TYR A 2 -4.57 8.78 3.84
N TYR A 3 -5.84 9.11 3.70
CA TYR A 3 -6.96 8.19 3.75
C TYR A 3 -6.77 6.98 2.83
N LEU A 4 -6.89 5.81 3.45
CA LEU A 4 -7.21 4.54 2.84
C LEU A 4 -8.69 4.63 2.47
N ILE A 5 -8.99 5.13 1.27
CA ILE A 5 -10.34 5.02 0.72
C ILE A 5 -10.41 3.65 0.07
N PHE A 6 -10.64 2.64 0.91
CA PHE A 6 -11.27 1.41 0.46
C PHE A 6 -12.78 1.67 0.56
N THR A 7 -13.37 2.17 -0.53
CA THR A 7 -14.83 2.13 -0.69
C THR A 7 -15.18 0.74 -1.19
N GLN A 8 -15.48 -0.18 -0.27
CA GLN A 8 -16.34 -1.31 -0.58
C GLN A 8 -17.77 -0.77 -0.68
N SER A 9 -18.36 -0.84 -1.86
CA SER A 9 -19.81 -0.77 -2.04
C SER A 9 -20.24 -2.05 -2.73
N GLY A 10 -21.04 -2.83 -2.01
CA GLY A 10 -21.66 -4.05 -2.50
C GLY A 10 -22.61 -3.81 -3.68
N GLU A 11 -22.89 -4.90 -4.37
CA GLU A 11 -23.86 -4.99 -5.45
C GLU A 11 -25.27 -4.60 -4.94
N ASN A 12 -25.94 -3.68 -5.63
CA ASN A 12 -27.13 -3.99 -6.44
C ASN A 12 -27.91 -2.74 -6.93
N SER A 13 -28.53 -2.93 -8.11
CA SER A 13 -29.78 -2.30 -8.58
C SER A 13 -29.74 -0.98 -9.37
N GLN A 14 -29.78 -1.16 -10.70
CA GLN A 14 -30.68 -0.50 -11.65
C GLN A 14 -30.88 1.03 -11.55
N LYS A 15 -29.96 1.76 -12.18
CA LYS A 15 -30.14 2.99 -13.01
C LYS A 15 -28.74 3.57 -13.24
N GLN A 16 -28.16 3.30 -14.41
CA GLN A 16 -26.75 3.59 -14.72
C GLN A 16 -26.54 5.10 -14.92
N ASN A 17 -26.24 5.82 -13.84
CA ASN A 17 -25.52 7.09 -13.93
C ASN A 17 -24.05 6.77 -14.22
N VAL A 18 -23.51 7.27 -15.33
CA VAL A 18 -22.11 7.07 -15.76
C VAL A 18 -21.09 7.49 -14.67
N MET A 19 -21.47 8.43 -13.80
CA MET A 19 -20.64 8.85 -12.67
C MET A 19 -20.61 7.89 -11.47
N ARG A 20 -21.42 6.82 -11.46
CA ARG A 20 -21.44 5.79 -10.40
C ARG A 20 -20.60 4.56 -10.72
N ASP A 21 -19.91 4.53 -11.86
CA ASP A 21 -19.01 3.44 -12.18
C ASP A 21 -17.83 3.38 -11.21
N LEU A 22 -17.59 2.18 -10.68
CA LEU A 22 -16.46 1.88 -9.80
C LEU A 22 -15.17 1.92 -10.61
N ARG A 23 -14.24 2.78 -10.19
CA ARG A 23 -12.91 2.89 -10.76
C ARG A 23 -11.86 2.86 -9.66
N ILE A 24 -10.73 2.20 -9.93
CA ILE A 24 -9.59 2.18 -9.02
C ILE A 24 -8.87 3.53 -9.13
N ARG A 25 -8.97 4.36 -8.08
CA ARG A 25 -8.34 5.70 -8.08
C ARG A 25 -6.85 5.66 -7.77
N LYS A 26 -6.46 4.83 -6.80
CA LYS A 26 -5.07 4.68 -6.35
C LYS A 26 -4.91 3.38 -5.59
N LEU A 27 -3.75 2.76 -5.73
CA LEU A 27 -3.30 1.67 -4.88
C LEU A 27 -2.09 2.17 -4.07
N CYS A 28 -2.17 2.05 -2.74
CA CYS A 28 -1.09 2.50 -1.85
C CYS A 28 -0.46 1.26 -1.20
N LEU A 29 0.81 1.01 -1.50
CA LEU A 29 1.60 -0.03 -0.84
C LEU A 29 2.34 0.59 0.34
N ASN A 30 2.22 -0.01 1.52
CA ASN A 30 2.81 0.48 2.75
C ASN A 30 3.51 -0.66 3.49
N ILE A 31 4.80 -0.49 3.79
CA ILE A 31 5.57 -1.42 4.62
C ILE A 31 6.02 -0.65 5.87
N CYS A 32 5.53 -1.11 7.03
CA CYS A 32 5.92 -0.60 8.35
C CYS A 32 6.83 -1.63 9.02
N VAL A 33 8.10 -1.27 9.25
CA VAL A 33 9.08 -2.18 9.86
C VAL A 33 9.19 -1.94 11.37
N GLY A 34 8.81 -0.75 11.87
CA GLY A 34 8.85 -0.44 13.30
C GLY A 34 10.24 -0.11 13.84
N GLU A 35 11.28 -0.28 13.03
CA GLU A 35 12.68 -0.09 13.38
C GLU A 35 13.42 0.70 12.30
N SER A 36 14.39 1.52 12.69
CA SER A 36 15.35 2.11 11.75
C SER A 36 16.45 1.13 11.36
N GLY A 37 17.05 1.35 10.18
CA GLY A 37 18.27 0.67 9.75
C GLY A 37 18.10 -0.16 8.49
N ASP A 38 18.84 -1.26 8.40
CA ASP A 38 19.00 -2.03 7.16
C ASP A 38 17.74 -2.75 6.68
N ARG A 39 16.80 -3.02 7.60
CA ARG A 39 15.52 -3.62 7.22
C ARG A 39 14.67 -2.61 6.43
N LEU A 40 14.73 -1.33 6.79
CA LEU A 40 14.00 -0.27 6.10
C LEU A 40 14.56 -0.02 4.70
N THR A 41 15.89 -0.04 4.54
CA THR A 41 16.54 0.15 3.23
C THR A 41 16.28 -1.04 2.31
N ARG A 42 16.27 -2.27 2.84
CA ARG A 42 15.85 -3.47 2.10
C ARG A 42 14.39 -3.40 1.67
N ALA A 43 13.48 -3.02 2.57
CA ALA A 43 12.07 -2.86 2.25
C ALA A 43 11.84 -1.80 1.16
N ALA A 44 12.60 -0.71 1.17
CA ALA A 44 12.56 0.30 0.12
C ALA A 44 12.97 -0.25 -1.24
N LYS A 45 14.07 -1.03 -1.30
CA LYS A 45 14.51 -1.68 -2.54
C LYS A 45 13.48 -2.66 -3.11
N VAL A 46 12.82 -3.44 -2.24
CA VAL A 46 11.74 -4.35 -2.65
C VAL A 46 10.56 -3.57 -3.25
N LEU A 47 10.15 -2.47 -2.62
CA LEU A 47 9.08 -1.62 -3.15
C LEU A 47 9.44 -0.98 -4.48
N GLU A 48 10.69 -0.57 -4.65
CA GLU A 48 11.20 -0.03 -5.91
C GLU A 48 11.18 -1.09 -7.03
N GLN A 49 11.58 -2.33 -6.74
CA GLN A 49 11.51 -3.44 -7.70
C GLN A 49 10.07 -3.79 -8.08
N LEU A 50 9.14 -3.74 -7.14
CA LEU A 50 7.73 -4.06 -7.40
C LEU A 50 6.98 -2.97 -8.17
N THR A 51 7.27 -1.70 -7.89
CA THR A 51 6.49 -0.56 -8.42
C THR A 51 7.20 0.21 -9.53
N GLY A 52 8.53 0.10 -9.64
CA GLY A 52 9.37 0.90 -10.54
C GLY A 52 9.29 2.40 -10.23
N GLN A 53 8.97 2.76 -8.98
CA GLN A 53 8.86 4.14 -8.52
C GLN A 53 9.74 4.34 -7.28
N GLN A 54 10.23 5.56 -7.09
CA GLN A 54 10.98 5.91 -5.89
C GLN A 54 10.04 5.94 -4.67
N PRO A 55 10.31 5.12 -3.64
CA PRO A 55 9.48 5.07 -2.45
C PRO A 55 9.68 6.28 -1.53
N VAL A 56 8.63 6.66 -0.80
CA VAL A 56 8.68 7.77 0.16
C VAL A 56 8.82 7.24 1.59
N TYR A 57 9.80 7.78 2.33
CA TYR A 57 10.04 7.45 3.73
C TYR A 57 9.11 8.26 4.66
N SER A 58 8.40 7.55 5.53
CA SER A 58 7.54 8.11 6.57
C SER A 58 8.27 8.21 7.90
N LYS A 59 8.12 9.37 8.57
CA LYS A 59 8.74 9.67 9.87
C LYS A 59 7.75 9.45 11.03
N ALA A 60 8.29 9.09 12.19
CA ALA A 60 7.57 8.99 13.46
C ALA A 60 7.04 10.35 13.94
N ARG A 61 5.73 10.46 14.23
CA ARG A 61 5.16 11.67 14.85
C ARG A 61 5.38 11.76 16.36
N TYR A 62 5.38 10.62 17.06
CA TYR A 62 5.50 10.54 18.51
C TYR A 62 6.59 9.54 18.91
N THR A 63 7.17 9.75 20.09
CA THR A 63 8.08 8.78 20.71
C THR A 63 7.22 7.77 21.45
N VAL A 64 7.31 6.49 21.08
CA VAL A 64 6.60 5.40 21.77
C VAL A 64 7.64 4.41 22.28
N ARG A 65 7.88 4.43 23.61
CA ARG A 65 8.93 3.62 24.24
C ARG A 65 8.70 2.11 24.06
N SER A 66 7.45 1.68 24.01
CA SER A 66 7.05 0.29 23.83
C SER A 66 7.51 -0.32 22.49
N PHE A 67 7.59 0.52 21.45
CA PHE A 67 8.04 0.11 20.12
C PHE A 67 9.50 0.48 19.85
N GLY A 68 10.21 1.09 20.81
CA GLY A 68 11.59 1.53 20.64
C GLY A 68 11.78 2.73 19.71
N ILE A 69 10.71 3.43 19.32
CA ILE A 69 10.75 4.46 18.28
C ILE A 69 10.89 5.86 18.89
N ARG A 70 11.81 6.66 18.35
CA ARG A 70 11.99 8.10 18.68
C ARG A 70 11.29 9.01 17.68
N ARG A 71 10.96 10.25 18.10
CA ARG A 71 10.40 11.27 17.19
C ARG A 71 11.31 11.50 15.98
N ASN A 72 10.70 11.73 14.81
CA ASN A 72 11.36 11.98 13.52
C ASN A 72 12.18 10.84 12.93
N GLU A 73 12.18 9.68 13.58
CA GLU A 73 12.81 8.46 13.09
C GLU A 73 12.07 7.92 11.86
N LYS A 74 12.79 7.35 10.89
CA LYS A 74 12.18 6.77 9.69
C LYS A 74 11.69 5.35 10.00
N ILE A 75 10.38 5.13 9.99
CA ILE A 75 9.79 3.84 10.43
C ILE A 75 9.23 3.02 9.26
N ALA A 76 8.73 3.71 8.24
CA ALA A 76 7.92 3.10 7.20
C ALA A 76 8.24 3.66 5.83
N VAL A 77 7.92 2.86 4.83
CA VAL A 77 8.09 3.19 3.41
C VAL A 77 6.75 2.98 2.72
N HIS A 78 6.35 3.96 1.92
CA HIS A 78 5.11 3.89 1.16
C HIS A 78 5.30 4.31 -0.29
N CYS A 79 4.55 3.66 -1.18
CA CYS A 79 4.45 4.00 -2.59
C CYS A 79 2.98 4.16 -2.97
N THR A 80 2.69 5.15 -3.82
CA THR A 80 1.33 5.35 -4.37
C THR A 80 1.36 5.10 -5.87
N VAL A 81 0.72 4.01 -6.29
CA VAL A 81 0.61 3.62 -7.69
C VAL A 81 -0.77 4.02 -8.21
N ARG A 82 -0.83 4.51 -9.45
CA ARG A 82 -2.06 4.90 -10.15
C ARG A 82 -2.02 4.38 -11.58
N GLY A 83 -3.20 4.27 -12.22
CA GLY A 83 -3.34 3.83 -13.60
C GLY A 83 -3.07 2.35 -13.80
N ALA A 84 -2.65 1.96 -15.00
CA ALA A 84 -2.47 0.56 -15.42
C ALA A 84 -1.56 -0.27 -14.49
N LYS A 85 -0.49 0.34 -13.95
CA LYS A 85 0.41 -0.32 -12.98
C LYS A 85 -0.31 -0.79 -11.71
N ALA A 86 -1.39 -0.12 -11.30
CA ALA A 86 -2.16 -0.52 -10.13
C ALA A 86 -3.04 -1.75 -10.40
N GLU A 87 -3.58 -1.86 -11.62
CA GLU A 87 -4.40 -3.00 -12.05
C GLU A 87 -3.56 -4.27 -12.14
N GLU A 88 -2.37 -4.19 -12.75
CA GLU A 88 -1.42 -5.32 -12.81
C GLU A 88 -1.01 -5.82 -11.42
N ILE A 89 -0.73 -4.90 -10.49
CA ILE A 89 -0.36 -5.26 -9.11
C ILE A 89 -1.55 -5.89 -8.37
N LEU A 90 -2.77 -5.40 -8.63
CA LEU A 90 -3.97 -5.95 -8.01
C LEU A 90 -4.25 -7.38 -8.52
N GLU A 91 -4.12 -7.62 -9.82
CA GLU A 91 -4.25 -8.97 -10.40
C GLU A 91 -3.21 -9.93 -9.82
N LYS A 92 -1.94 -9.49 -9.76
CA LYS A 92 -0.86 -10.27 -9.13
C LYS A 92 -1.14 -10.53 -7.65
N GLY A 93 -1.66 -9.56 -6.91
CA GLY A 93 -1.99 -9.68 -5.49
C GLY A 93 -3.14 -10.65 -5.21
N LEU A 94 -4.21 -10.60 -6.02
CA LEU A 94 -5.35 -11.51 -5.88
C LEU A 94 -4.95 -12.96 -6.19
N LYS A 95 -4.08 -13.17 -7.17
CA LYS A 95 -3.57 -14.51 -7.50
C LYS A 95 -2.81 -15.16 -6.33
N VAL A 96 -2.08 -14.38 -5.53
CA VAL A 96 -1.29 -14.90 -4.39
C VAL A 96 -2.17 -15.37 -3.24
N ASN A 97 -3.29 -14.70 -2.96
CA ASN A 97 -4.12 -15.02 -1.79
C ASN A 97 -5.12 -16.17 -2.03
N ILE A 98 -5.44 -16.46 -3.30
CA ILE A 98 -6.42 -17.48 -3.70
C ILE A 98 -5.71 -18.77 -4.18
N GLY A 99 -4.38 -18.72 -4.39
CA GLY A 99 -3.60 -19.81 -5.00
C GLY A 99 -2.88 -20.76 -4.05
N SER A 100 -2.97 -20.59 -2.72
CA SER A 100 -2.22 -21.40 -1.75
C SER A 100 -2.85 -22.78 -1.42
N GLN A 101 -3.78 -23.28 -2.24
CA GLN A 101 -4.30 -24.65 -2.16
C GLN A 101 -3.73 -25.60 -3.23
N ASN A 102 -2.75 -25.20 -4.05
CA ASN A 102 -2.10 -26.12 -4.99
C ASN A 102 -0.57 -25.93 -5.02
N MET A 103 0.11 -26.36 -3.95
CA MET A 103 1.13 -27.43 -3.95
C MET A 103 1.65 -27.66 -2.53
#